data_AF-A0A0F9SX46-F1
#
_entry.id   AF-A0A0F9SX46-F1
#
_cell.length_a   1.000
_cell.length_b   1.000
_cell.length_c   1.000
_cell.angle_alpha   90.00
_cell.angle_beta   90.00
_cell.angle_gamma   90.00
#
_symmetry.space_group_name_H-M   'P 1'
#
loop_
_entity.id
_entity.type
_entity.pdbx_description
1 polymer ?
#
loop_
_entity_poly.entity_id
_entity_poly.type
_entity_poly.pdbx_seq_one_letter_code
_entity_poly.pdbx_strand_id
1 'polypeptide(L)'
;MSIGLRHKFCQDVNCKQCLTDHENFGRELEKKTGGYTKTDHLGKFRMWIEKQVDYEVETEWGWAHPDTITEDYANEYAEAFLAGEL
;
A
#
# COMPACT_ATOMS: atom_id res chain seq x y z
N MET A 1 -5.74 -14.25 2.91
CA MET A 1 -6.26 -13.62 1.67
C MET A 1 -5.43 -12.38 1.43
N SER A 2 -4.70 -12.32 0.32
CA SER A 2 -3.84 -11.17 -0.01
C SER A 2 -4.67 -10.16 -0.77
N ILE A 3 -4.90 -8.99 -0.17
CA ILE A 3 -5.63 -7.88 -0.75
C ILE A 3 -4.60 -7.00 -1.46
N GLY A 4 -4.60 -7.02 -2.80
CA GLY A 4 -3.61 -6.35 -3.63
C GLY A 4 -4.07 -4.98 -4.15
N LEU A 5 -3.10 -4.11 -4.44
CA LEU A 5 -3.28 -2.90 -5.23
C LEU A 5 -3.78 -3.28 -6.62
N ARG A 6 -4.85 -2.65 -7.09
CA ARG A 6 -5.43 -2.95 -8.41
C ARG A 6 -5.35 -1.75 -9.32
N HIS A 7 -4.89 -1.93 -10.56
CA HIS A 7 -5.02 -0.87 -11.57
C HIS A 7 -6.49 -0.67 -12.01
N LYS A 8 -6.75 0.39 -12.78
CA LYS A 8 -8.07 1.04 -12.81
C LYS A 8 -9.07 0.12 -13.46
N PHE A 9 -10.20 -0.09 -12.79
CA PHE A 9 -11.26 -0.99 -13.26
C PHE A 9 -10.82 -2.45 -13.44
N CYS A 10 -9.68 -2.86 -12.86
CA CYS A 10 -9.20 -4.23 -12.96
C CYS A 10 -9.96 -5.18 -12.03
N GLN A 11 -10.76 -6.08 -12.60
CA GLN A 11 -11.51 -7.08 -11.85
C GLN A 11 -10.78 -8.43 -11.75
N ASP A 12 -9.73 -8.65 -12.54
CA ASP A 12 -8.95 -9.90 -12.50
C ASP A 12 -8.08 -9.99 -11.24
N VAL A 13 -8.43 -10.93 -10.36
CA VAL A 13 -7.70 -11.25 -9.12
C VAL A 13 -6.26 -11.73 -9.37
N ASN A 14 -5.98 -12.25 -10.57
CA ASN A 14 -4.67 -12.77 -10.97
C ASN A 14 -3.97 -11.85 -11.97
N CYS A 15 -4.40 -10.59 -12.07
CA CYS A 15 -3.77 -9.66 -12.99
C CYS A 15 -2.29 -9.48 -12.64
N LYS A 16 -1.42 -9.85 -13.57
CA LYS A 16 0.04 -9.73 -13.41
C LYS A 16 0.49 -8.29 -13.17
N GLN A 17 -0.20 -7.32 -13.77
CA GLN A 17 0.11 -5.91 -13.58
C GLN A 17 -0.20 -5.48 -12.14
N CYS A 18 -1.39 -5.81 -11.62
CA CYS A 18 -1.76 -5.53 -10.23
C CYS A 18 -0.75 -6.14 -9.23
N LEU A 19 -0.34 -7.39 -9.47
CA LEU A 19 0.67 -8.05 -8.64
C LEU A 19 2.03 -7.33 -8.72
N THR A 20 2.44 -6.91 -9.91
CA THR A 20 3.70 -6.18 -10.11
C THR A 20 3.66 -4.80 -9.43
N ASP A 21 2.56 -4.07 -9.57
CA ASP A 21 2.36 -2.76 -8.95
C ASP A 21 2.39 -2.88 -7.42
N HIS A 22 1.75 -3.93 -6.90
CA HIS A 22 1.77 -4.24 -5.47
C HIS A 22 3.18 -4.54 -4.94
N GLU A 23 3.96 -5.36 -5.66
CA GLU A 23 5.35 -5.62 -5.29
C GLU A 23 6.23 -4.37 -5.40
N ASN A 24 6.04 -3.56 -6.45
CA ASN A 24 6.80 -2.32 -6.64
C ASN A 24 6.50 -1.32 -5.52
N PHE A 25 5.25 -1.18 -5.14
CA PHE A 25 4.85 -0.29 -4.06
C PHE A 25 5.42 -0.75 -2.71
N GLY A 26 5.39 -2.06 -2.43
CA GLY A 26 6.05 -2.61 -1.23
C GLY A 26 7.54 -2.27 -1.17
N ARG A 27 8.26 -2.41 -2.30
CA ARG A 27 9.68 -2.04 -2.40
C ARG A 27 9.92 -0.54 -2.26
N GLU A 28 8.98 0.29 -2.71
CA GLU A 28 9.07 1.73 -2.55
C GLU A 28 8.94 2.13 -1.09
N LEU A 29 7.95 1.56 -0.38
CA LEU A 29 7.79 1.75 1.06
C LEU A 29 9.06 1.32 1.81
N GLU A 30 9.60 0.14 1.51
CA GLU A 30 10.87 -0.33 2.08
C GLU A 30 12.02 0.69 1.88
N LYS A 31 12.16 1.26 0.69
CA LYS A 31 13.20 2.27 0.43
C LYS A 31 12.99 3.53 1.27
N LYS A 32 11.75 3.99 1.40
CA LYS A 32 11.42 5.22 2.15
C LYS A 32 11.57 5.02 3.67
N THR A 33 11.33 3.81 4.19
CA THR A 33 11.42 3.49 5.63
C THR A 33 12.79 3.05 6.12
N GLY A 34 13.85 3.20 5.32
CA GLY A 34 15.23 2.91 5.73
C GLY A 34 15.81 1.60 5.20
N GLY A 35 15.21 1.00 4.16
CA GLY A 35 15.76 -0.12 3.39
C GLY A 35 15.12 -1.48 3.72
N TYR A 36 15.82 -2.56 3.35
CA TYR A 36 15.37 -3.94 3.55
C TYR A 36 15.31 -4.31 5.04
N THR A 37 14.23 -3.90 5.69
CA THR A 37 13.84 -4.44 6.98
C THR A 37 12.94 -5.65 6.73
N LYS A 38 12.99 -6.69 7.57
CA LYS A 38 12.03 -7.83 7.48
C LYS A 38 10.59 -7.42 7.87
N THR A 39 10.27 -6.14 7.77
CA THR A 39 8.99 -5.56 8.14
C THR A 39 8.05 -5.66 6.96
N ASP A 40 6.85 -6.17 7.20
CA ASP A 40 5.75 -6.09 6.24
C ASP A 40 5.25 -4.65 6.15
N HIS A 41 5.97 -3.81 5.41
CA HIS A 41 5.62 -2.40 5.25
C HIS A 41 4.30 -2.21 4.53
N LEU A 42 3.94 -3.14 3.64
CA LEU A 42 2.72 -3.03 2.86
C LEU A 42 1.49 -3.35 3.72
N GLY A 43 1.55 -4.38 4.56
CA GLY A 43 0.50 -4.65 5.55
C GLY A 43 0.36 -3.52 6.59
N LYS A 44 1.48 -2.95 7.05
CA LYS A 44 1.46 -1.81 8.00
C LYS A 44 0.92 -0.52 7.38
N PHE A 45 1.37 -0.20 6.16
CA PHE A 45 0.85 0.92 5.39
C PHE A 45 -0.66 0.80 5.24
N ARG A 46 -1.13 -0.44 5.01
CA ARG A 46 -2.55 -0.70 4.93
C ARG A 46 -3.34 -0.33 6.18
N MET A 47 -2.91 -0.83 7.32
CA MET A 47 -3.57 -0.53 8.58
C MET A 47 -3.48 0.95 8.95
N TRP A 48 -2.44 1.64 8.48
CA TRP A 48 -2.25 3.06 8.71
C TRP A 48 -3.19 3.91 7.84
N ILE A 49 -3.26 3.66 6.52
CA ILE A 49 -4.11 4.46 5.63
C ILE A 49 -5.60 4.27 5.93
N GLU A 50 -6.01 3.05 6.33
CA GLU A 50 -7.38 2.73 6.80
C GLU A 50 -7.79 3.57 8.03
N LYS A 51 -6.82 4.11 8.79
CA LYS A 51 -7.08 4.98 9.96
C LYS A 51 -6.99 6.47 9.64
N GLN A 52 -6.15 6.86 8.69
CA GLN A 52 -5.92 8.26 8.34
C GLN A 52 -7.01 8.82 7.44
N VAL A 53 -7.47 8.00 6.50
CA VAL A 53 -8.45 8.39 5.52
C VAL A 53 -9.73 7.63 5.87
N ASP A 54 -10.88 8.32 5.87
CA ASP A 54 -12.21 7.70 5.92
C ASP A 54 -12.47 7.01 4.57
N TYR A 55 -11.63 6.03 4.28
CA TYR A 55 -11.49 5.37 3.00
C TYR A 55 -11.96 3.95 3.19
N GLU A 56 -13.04 3.59 2.50
CA GLU A 56 -13.43 2.20 2.32
C GLU A 56 -12.38 1.54 1.41
N VAL A 57 -11.26 1.14 1.99
CA VAL A 57 -10.18 0.44 1.28
C VAL A 57 -10.58 -0.99 0.90
N GLU A 58 -11.71 -1.46 1.41
CA GLU A 58 -12.40 -2.66 0.96
C GLU A 58 -13.45 -2.31 -0.08
N THR A 59 -13.06 -2.43 -1.35
CA THR A 59 -14.02 -2.94 -2.33
C THR A 59 -14.21 -4.44 -2.05
N GLU A 60 -15.33 -5.04 -2.48
CA GLU A 60 -15.53 -6.51 -2.46
C GLU A 60 -14.37 -7.32 -3.12
N TRP A 61 -13.42 -6.64 -3.77
CA TRP A 61 -12.39 -7.21 -4.62
C TRP A 61 -10.96 -6.83 -4.22
N GLY A 62 -10.76 -5.98 -3.21
CA GLY A 62 -9.45 -5.64 -2.65
C GLY A 62 -9.16 -4.15 -2.53
N TRP A 63 -7.86 -3.84 -2.50
CA TRP A 63 -7.31 -2.54 -2.11
C TRP A 63 -7.44 -1.49 -3.21
N ALA A 64 -7.39 -0.23 -2.78
CA ALA A 64 -7.61 0.92 -3.63
C ALA A 64 -6.62 1.02 -4.80
N HIS A 65 -7.02 1.79 -5.81
CA HIS A 65 -6.24 2.00 -7.02
C HIS A 65 -4.89 2.72 -6.72
N PRO A 66 -3.79 2.46 -7.45
CA PRO A 66 -2.57 3.27 -7.35
C PRO A 66 -2.82 4.78 -7.48
N ASP A 67 -3.70 5.23 -8.39
CA ASP A 67 -4.09 6.66 -8.51
C ASP A 67 -4.72 7.24 -7.24
N THR A 68 -5.27 6.41 -6.36
CA THR A 68 -5.88 6.86 -5.09
C THR A 68 -4.90 6.80 -3.92
N ILE A 69 -3.84 5.99 -4.04
CA ILE A 69 -2.72 5.95 -3.11
C ILE A 69 -1.61 6.79 -3.73
N THR A 70 -1.69 8.09 -3.47
CA THR A 70 -0.69 9.06 -3.96
C THR A 70 0.67 8.82 -3.31
N GLU A 71 1.73 9.30 -3.97
CA GLU A 71 3.09 9.31 -3.42
C GLU A 71 3.15 10.03 -2.06
N ASP A 72 2.27 11.01 -1.84
CA ASP A 72 2.15 11.74 -0.57
C ASP A 72 1.84 10.80 0.60
N TYR A 73 0.88 9.89 0.46
CA TYR A 73 0.57 8.92 1.51
C TYR A 73 1.75 7.98 1.81
N ALA A 74 2.49 7.57 0.77
CA ALA A 74 3.69 6.75 0.95
C ALA A 74 4.79 7.50 1.72
N ASN A 75 4.92 8.81 1.49
CA ASN A 75 5.85 9.68 2.23
C ASN A 75 5.40 9.87 3.68
N GLU A 76 4.13 10.24 3.90
CA GLU A 76 3.56 10.44 5.24
C GLU A 76 3.68 9.18 6.11
N TYR A 77 3.40 8.01 5.53
CA TYR A 77 3.62 6.73 6.22
C TYR A 77 5.08 6.52 6.58
N ALA A 78 6.00 6.79 5.66
CA ALA A 78 7.42 6.60 5.91
C ALA A 78 7.92 7.53 7.02
N GLU A 79 7.46 8.77 7.05
CA GLU A 79 7.74 9.74 8.11
C GLU A 79 7.21 9.25 9.47
N ALA A 80 5.95 8.83 9.54
CA ALA A 80 5.35 8.27 10.76
C ALA A 80 6.08 7.01 11.25
N PHE A 81 6.49 6.14 10.31
CA PHE A 81 7.27 4.94 10.64
C PHE A 81 8.64 5.30 11.24
N LEU A 82 9.37 6.23 10.60
CA LEU A 82 10.69 6.66 11.04
C LEU A 82 10.65 7.45 12.34
N ALA A 83 9.54 8.15 12.62
CA ALA A 83 9.30 8.84 13.89
C ALA A 83 8.92 7.88 15.04
N GLY A 84 8.59 6.61 14.75
CA GLY A 84 8.18 5.62 15.73
C GLY A 84 6.72 5.77 16.19
N GLU A 85 5.87 6.35 15.35
CA GLU A 85 4.46 6.66 15.63
C GLU A 85 3.47 5.57 15.16
N LEU A 86 3.99 4.45 14.63
CA LEU A 86 3.23 3.32 14.05
C LEU A 86 3.30 2.01 14.84
#